data_AF-A0A3E4KA03-F1
#
_entry.id   AF-A0A3E4KA03-F1
#
_cell.length_a   1.000
_cell.length_b   1.000
_cell.length_c   1.000
_cell.angle_alpha   90.00
_cell.angle_beta   90.00
_cell.angle_gamma   90.00
#
_symmetry.space_group_name_H-M   'P 1'
#
loop_
_entity.id
_entity.type
_entity.pdbx_description
1 polymer ?
#
loop_
_entity_poly.entity_id
_entity_poly.type
_entity_poly.pdbx_seq_one_letter_code
_entity_poly.pdbx_strand_id
1 'polypeptide(L)'
;MAKIQRAFRLSQEAIDVIDQRDRQRYPTGQGLVEALLLNQEEKSEPTIETVLEELKKLNEKIEKILSEQLQEKSESNEKKEIPKMYGGLPYTPPPSDII
;
A
#
# COMPACT_ATOMS: atom_id res chain seq x y z
N MET A 1 17.73 41.67 -3.31
CA MET A 1 17.10 40.35 -3.53
C MET A 1 17.39 39.90 -4.96
N ALA A 2 18.20 38.86 -5.15
CA ALA A 2 18.47 38.32 -6.48
C ALA A 2 17.29 37.47 -6.94
N LYS A 3 16.68 37.81 -8.09
CA LYS A 3 15.64 37.00 -8.70
C LYS A 3 16.32 35.77 -9.31
N ILE A 4 16.15 34.61 -8.68
CA ILE A 4 16.54 33.33 -9.30
C ILE A 4 15.56 33.10 -10.46
N GLN A 5 15.99 33.41 -11.68
CA GLN A 5 15.28 32.98 -12.88
C GLN A 5 15.56 31.50 -13.07
N ARG A 6 14.59 30.65 -12.70
CA ARG A 6 14.62 29.25 -13.13
C ARG A 6 14.35 29.23 -14.63
N ALA A 7 15.37 28.92 -15.42
CA ALA A 7 15.19 28.62 -16.83
C ALA A 7 14.61 27.20 -16.93
N PHE A 8 13.41 27.10 -17.51
CA PHE A 8 12.85 25.80 -17.90
C PHE A 8 13.29 25.52 -19.33
N ARG A 9 13.99 24.40 -19.52
CA ARG A 9 14.35 23.88 -20.84
C ARG A 9 13.75 22.49 -21.00
N LEU A 10 13.46 22.12 -22.23
CA LEU A 10 13.11 20.75 -22.55
C LEU A 10 14.27 19.81 -22.21
N SER A 11 13.94 18.56 -21.85
CA SER A 11 14.94 17.50 -21.75
C SER A 11 15.54 17.23 -23.14
N GLN A 12 16.74 16.65 -23.17
CA GLN A 12 17.37 16.29 -24.45
C GLN A 12 16.49 15.31 -25.24
N GLU A 13 15.89 14.35 -24.55
CA GLU A 13 14.94 13.40 -25.14
C GLU A 13 13.74 14.09 -25.81
N ALA A 14 13.16 15.10 -25.16
CA ALA A 14 12.04 15.84 -25.75
C ALA A 14 12.46 16.65 -26.99
N ILE A 15 13.69 17.17 -26.99
CA ILE A 15 14.26 17.85 -28.16
C ILE A 15 14.47 16.86 -29.30
N ASP A 16 15.06 15.70 -29.01
CA ASP A 16 15.35 14.66 -30.01
C ASP A 16 14.06 14.15 -30.69
N VAL A 17 12.98 13.96 -29.90
CA VAL A 17 11.65 13.59 -30.41
C VAL A 17 11.10 14.66 -31.37
N ILE A 18 11.26 15.95 -31.05
CA ILE A 18 10.81 17.04 -31.91
C ILE A 18 11.65 17.10 -33.20
N ASP A 19 12.96 16.91 -33.10
CA ASP A 19 13.89 17.01 -34.23
C ASP A 19 13.75 15.85 -35.22
N GLN A 20 13.50 14.64 -34.71
CA GLN A 20 13.32 13.42 -35.48
C GLN A 20 11.87 13.17 -35.92
N ARG A 21 10.96 14.10 -35.64
CA ARG A 21 9.55 13.95 -36.01
C ARG A 21 9.38 13.74 -37.51
N ASP A 22 8.35 12.97 -37.86
CA ASP A 22 7.88 12.91 -39.25
C ASP A 22 7.39 14.30 -39.67
N ARG A 23 8.17 14.98 -40.53
CA ARG A 23 7.87 16.34 -40.98
C ARG A 23 6.72 16.41 -41.99
N GLN A 24 6.36 15.30 -42.63
CA GLN A 24 5.18 15.23 -43.49
C GLN A 24 3.91 15.19 -42.64
N ARG A 25 3.94 14.40 -41.57
CA ARG A 25 2.81 14.27 -40.64
C ARG A 25 2.71 15.42 -39.63
N TYR A 26 3.84 15.91 -39.14
CA TYR A 26 3.96 17.00 -38.16
C TYR A 26 4.93 18.08 -38.67
N PRO A 27 4.45 19.02 -39.49
CA PRO A 27 5.30 20.07 -40.07
C PRO A 27 6.02 20.91 -39.02
N THR A 28 5.40 21.15 -37.87
CA THR A 28 5.96 21.92 -36.74
C THR A 28 6.17 21.04 -35.51
N GLY A 29 7.15 21.41 -34.66
CA GLY A 29 7.36 20.72 -33.38
C GLY A 29 6.16 20.87 -32.46
N GLN A 30 5.52 22.04 -32.47
CA GLN A 30 4.28 22.30 -31.74
C GLN A 30 3.16 21.34 -32.16
N GLY A 31 2.97 21.09 -33.46
CA GLY A 31 1.94 20.17 -33.95
C GLY A 31 2.14 18.73 -33.49
N LEU A 32 3.40 18.28 -33.34
CA LEU A 32 3.70 16.99 -32.71
C LEU A 32 3.30 16.99 -31.23
N VAL A 33 3.70 18.02 -30.49
CA VAL A 33 3.43 18.12 -29.05
C VAL A 33 1.93 18.13 -28.77
N GLU A 34 1.16 18.92 -29.52
CA GLU A 34 -0.30 18.97 -29.40
C GLU A 34 -0.93 17.60 -29.67
N ALA A 35 -0.50 16.90 -30.73
CA ALA A 35 -1.00 15.56 -31.02
C ALA A 35 -0.64 14.56 -29.92
N LEU A 36 0.56 14.63 -29.35
CA LEU A 36 0.96 13.76 -28.23
C LEU A 36 0.12 14.00 -26.98
N LEU A 37 -0.21 15.25 -26.67
CA LEU A 37 -1.05 15.61 -25.53
C LEU A 37 -2.49 15.12 -25.72
N LEU A 38 -3.07 15.35 -26.90
CA LEU A 38 -4.43 14.89 -27.22
C LEU A 38 -4.54 13.36 -27.23
N ASN A 39 -3.52 12.66 -27.75
CA ASN A 39 -3.47 11.20 -27.73
C ASN A 39 -3.15 10.62 -26.33
N GLN A 40 -2.62 11.44 -25.41
CA GLN A 40 -2.43 11.04 -24.01
C GLN A 40 -3.74 11.11 -23.23
N GLU A 41 -4.62 12.08 -23.52
CA GLU A 41 -5.95 12.15 -22.89
C GLU A 41 -6.77 10.89 -23.16
N GLU A 42 -6.70 10.32 -24.38
CA GLU A 42 -7.34 9.02 -24.71
C GLU A 42 -6.72 7.82 -23.99
N LYS A 43 -5.49 7.91 -23.47
CA LYS A 43 -4.80 6.82 -22.74
C LYS A 43 -4.97 6.89 -21.23
N SER A 44 -5.79 7.81 -20.73
CA SER A 44 -5.98 8.00 -19.28
C SER A 44 -7.13 7.20 -18.67
N GLU A 45 -7.71 6.24 -19.42
CA GLU A 45 -8.58 5.24 -18.82
C GLU A 45 -7.72 4.12 -18.20
N PRO A 46 -7.95 3.75 -16.93
CA PRO A 46 -7.22 2.65 -16.32
C PRO A 46 -7.46 1.39 -17.15
N THR A 47 -6.37 0.77 -17.61
CA THR A 47 -6.42 -0.52 -18.30
C THR A 47 -7.02 -1.60 -17.40
N ILE A 48 -7.64 -2.62 -17.99
CA ILE A 48 -8.19 -3.75 -17.23
C ILE A 48 -7.09 -4.41 -16.39
N GLU A 49 -5.86 -4.49 -16.91
CA GLU A 49 -4.71 -5.02 -16.18
C GLU A 49 -4.39 -4.21 -14.91
N THR A 50 -4.41 -2.87 -15.00
CA THR A 50 -4.16 -2.01 -13.83
C THR A 50 -5.25 -2.17 -12.76
N VAL A 51 -6.52 -2.27 -13.17
CA VAL A 51 -7.64 -2.49 -12.24
C VAL A 51 -7.52 -3.87 -11.57
N LEU A 52 -7.16 -4.92 -12.32
CA LEU A 52 -6.98 -6.27 -11.76
C LEU A 52 -5.84 -6.33 -10.75
N GLU A 53 -4.74 -5.63 -11.01
CA GLU A 53 -3.61 -5.56 -10.08
C GLU A 53 -3.97 -4.84 -8.78
N GLU A 54 -4.74 -3.75 -8.87
CA GLU A 54 -5.25 -3.05 -7.69
C GLU A 54 -6.24 -3.91 -6.88
N LEU A 55 -7.10 -4.66 -7.55
CA LEU A 55 -8.03 -5.59 -6.88
C LEU A 55 -7.29 -6.72 -6.15
N LYS A 56 -6.22 -7.27 -6.73
CA LYS A 56 -5.38 -8.28 -6.05
C LYS A 56 -4.75 -7.72 -4.78
N LYS A 57 -4.13 -6.53 -4.86
CA LYS A 57 -3.53 -5.86 -3.70
C LYS A 57 -4.56 -5.56 -2.61
N LEU A 58 -5.76 -5.16 -3.01
CA LEU A 58 -6.86 -4.90 -2.09
C LEU A 58 -7.30 -6.20 -1.39
N ASN A 59 -7.40 -7.31 -2.13
CA ASN A 59 -7.74 -8.62 -1.57
C ASN A 59 -6.69 -9.11 -0.57
N GLU A 60 -5.40 -9.02 -0.89
CA GLU A 60 -4.30 -9.37 0.03
C GLU A 60 -4.35 -8.54 1.33
N LYS A 61 -4.68 -7.25 1.22
CA LYS A 61 -4.83 -6.37 2.39
C LYS A 61 -6.02 -6.78 3.27
N ILE A 62 -7.14 -7.18 2.66
CA ILE A 62 -8.30 -7.69 3.40
C ILE A 62 -7.92 -8.97 4.14
N GLU A 63 -7.28 -9.93 3.47
CA GLU A 63 -6.86 -11.19 4.10
C GLU A 63 -5.93 -10.95 5.29
N LYS A 64 -4.96 -10.04 5.14
CA LYS A 64 -4.07 -9.65 6.22
C LYS A 64 -4.82 -9.08 7.43
N ILE A 65 -5.71 -8.12 7.21
CA ILE A 65 -6.51 -7.51 8.29
C ILE A 65 -7.38 -8.56 9.00
N LEU A 66 -8.00 -9.48 8.25
CA LEU A 66 -8.80 -10.55 8.83
C LEU A 66 -7.95 -11.49 9.69
N SER A 67 -6.74 -11.83 9.23
CA SER A 67 -5.82 -12.68 10.00
C SER A 67 -5.38 -12.01 11.31
N GLU A 68 -5.05 -10.71 11.28
CA GLU A 68 -4.67 -9.94 12.47
C GLU A 68 -5.83 -9.87 13.47
N GLN A 69 -7.06 -9.59 13.01
CA GLN A 69 -8.23 -9.57 13.89
C GLN A 69 -8.56 -10.93 14.52
N LEU A 70 -8.34 -12.02 13.80
CA LEU A 70 -8.53 -13.37 14.35
C LEU A 70 -7.46 -13.67 15.40
N GLN A 71 -6.20 -13.30 15.17
CA GLN A 71 -5.11 -13.49 16.10
C GLN A 71 -5.31 -12.66 17.39
N GLU A 72 -5.72 -11.39 17.28
CA GLU A 72 -6.03 -10.54 18.43
C GLU A 72 -7.19 -11.12 19.28
N LYS A 73 -8.19 -11.72 18.63
CA LYS A 73 -9.31 -12.39 19.31
C LYS A 73 -8.88 -13.70 20.00
N SER A 74 -7.90 -14.44 19.48
CA SER A 74 -7.36 -15.61 20.18
C SER A 74 -6.49 -15.21 21.38
N GLU A 75 -5.62 -14.21 21.22
CA GLU A 75 -4.72 -13.75 22.29
C GLU A 75 -5.47 -13.07 23.45
N SER A 76 -6.60 -12.42 23.16
CA SER A 76 -7.49 -11.85 24.18
C SER A 76 -8.35 -12.88 24.90
N ASN A 77 -8.54 -14.08 24.34
CA ASN A 77 -9.21 -15.20 25.00
C ASN A 77 -8.24 -16.05 25.85
N GLU A 78 -6.98 -16.22 25.44
CA GLU A 78 -5.96 -16.91 26.26
C GLU A 78 -5.61 -16.14 27.55
N LYS A 79 -5.63 -14.80 27.52
CA LYS A 79 -5.39 -13.97 28.72
C LYS A 79 -6.54 -13.96 29.73
N LYS A 80 -7.65 -14.68 29.47
CA LYS A 80 -8.76 -14.90 30.43
C LYS A 80 -8.74 -16.29 31.08
N GLU A 81 -7.63 -17.02 31.01
CA GLU A 81 -7.40 -18.10 31.98
C GLU A 81 -7.15 -17.48 33.36
N ILE A 82 -8.25 -17.32 34.10
CA ILE A 82 -8.28 -17.07 35.53
C ILE A 82 -7.29 -18.05 36.19
N PRO A 83 -6.32 -17.57 37.00
CA PRO A 83 -5.51 -18.48 37.81
C PRO A 83 -6.47 -19.32 38.65
N LYS A 84 -6.54 -20.64 38.41
CA LYS A 84 -7.20 -21.57 39.31
C LYS A 84 -6.40 -21.57 40.60
N MET A 85 -6.69 -20.62 41.49
CA MET A 85 -6.29 -20.69 42.89
C MET A 85 -7.05 -21.88 43.46
N TYR A 86 -6.39 -23.04 43.48
CA TYR A 86 -6.91 -24.22 44.16
C TYR A 86 -7.22 -23.81 45.60
N GLY A 87 -8.52 -23.76 45.93
CA GLY A 87 -9.05 -23.45 47.25
C GLY A 87 -8.79 -24.54 48.27
N GLY A 88 -7.54 -24.97 48.41
CA GLY A 88 -7.10 -25.84 49.49
C GLY A 88 -6.51 -24.98 50.60
N LEU A 89 -7.22 -24.86 51.73
CA LEU A 89 -6.59 -24.50 52.98
C LEU A 89 -5.37 -25.42 53.19
N PRO A 90 -4.20 -24.90 53.63
CA PRO A 90 -3.04 -25.74 53.88
C PRO A 90 -3.45 -26.84 54.85
N TYR A 91 -3.25 -28.09 54.45
CA TYR A 91 -3.58 -29.24 55.30
C TYR A 91 -2.73 -29.15 56.57
N THR A 92 -3.39 -28.97 57.72
CA THR A 92 -2.78 -29.17 59.03
C THR A 92 -3.16 -30.57 59.51
N PRO A 93 -2.18 -31.49 59.67
CA PRO A 93 -2.47 -32.82 60.19
C PRO A 93 -3.09 -32.71 61.61
N PRO A 94 -4.10 -33.55 61.93
CA PRO A 94 -4.69 -33.53 63.26
C PRO A 94 -3.64 -33.90 64.31
N PRO A 95 -3.70 -33.29 65.52
CA PRO A 95 -2.74 -33.57 66.58
C PRO A 95 -2.79 -35.06 66.92
N SER A 96 -1.63 -35.69 66.98
CA SER A 96 -1.51 -37.07 67.44
C SER A 96 -1.89 -37.11 68.90
N ASP A 97 -2.96 -37.85 69.22
CA ASP A 97 -3.34 -38.12 70.61
C ASP A 97 -2.14 -38.78 71.32
N ILE A 98 -1.59 -38.07 72.30
CA ILE A 98 -0.59 -38.59 73.23
C ILE A 98 -1.35 -39.38 74.29
N ILE A 99 -1.06 -40.69 74.34
CA ILE A 99 -1.54 -41.67 75.34
C ILE A 99 -0.95 -41.33 76.72
#